data_AF-A0A1Z5L2K5-F1
#
_entry.id   AF-A0A1Z5L2K5-F1
#
_cell.length_a   1.000
_cell.length_b   1.000
_cell.length_c   1.000
_cell.angle_alpha   90.00
_cell.angle_beta   90.00
_cell.angle_gamma   90.00
#
_symmetry.space_group_name_H-M   'P 1'
#
loop_
_entity.id
_entity.type
_entity.pdbx_description
1 polymer ?
#
loop_
_entity_poly.entity_id
_entity_poly.type
_entity_poly.pdbx_seq_one_letter_code
_entity_poly.pdbx_strand_id
1 'polypeptide(L)'
;MDANADYIQNGQLDLTVPSALRRSCSSFRSNSFINNLCAFTLGKIVVTDRATRAQPPTYPPRIFALQCHSKEEPNTWISYLKVGYLVIDRSSSLVEIEWEDGMTKLKGHFAMGGRGMELSELVVFNGKLYTMDDRTGIVYEIRNNQVIPWIMLVDGSGEATKGFKSEWATVREGVLYVGGLGKEWTDREGNVVNHDPQWIKVVTGQLSQALRVDKPRSSW
;
A
#
# COMPACT_ATOMS: atom_id res chain seq x y z
N MET A 1 32.65 -9.55 -25.55
CA MET A 1 32.72 -8.28 -26.29
C MET A 1 31.58 -8.33 -27.28
N ASP A 2 30.44 -7.65 -27.14
CA ASP A 2 30.04 -6.58 -26.24
C ASP A 2 28.54 -6.64 -25.98
N ALA A 3 28.15 -6.13 -24.81
CA ALA A 3 26.77 -5.87 -24.44
C ALA A 3 26.37 -4.48 -24.99
N ASN A 4 25.24 -4.40 -25.69
CA ASN A 4 24.55 -3.12 -25.88
C ASN A 4 23.42 -3.05 -24.87
N ALA A 5 23.65 -2.23 -23.85
CA ALA A 5 22.65 -1.78 -22.90
C ALA A 5 21.94 -0.57 -23.50
N ASP A 6 20.67 -0.73 -23.86
CA ASP A 6 19.81 0.43 -24.14
C ASP A 6 19.14 0.89 -22.85
N TYR A 7 19.53 2.09 -22.43
CA TYR A 7 18.96 2.87 -21.35
C TYR A 7 17.53 3.30 -21.72
N ILE A 8 16.57 3.05 -20.82
CA ILE A 8 15.22 3.59 -20.93
C ILE A 8 15.27 5.07 -20.52
N GLN A 9 15.20 5.96 -21.52
CA GLN A 9 14.75 7.34 -21.36
C GLN A 9 13.23 7.42 -21.59
N ASN A 10 12.57 8.28 -20.82
CA ASN A 10 11.17 8.73 -20.92
C ASN A 10 10.12 7.77 -20.35
N GLY A 11 9.78 8.03 -19.07
CA GLY A 11 8.76 7.33 -18.30
C GLY A 11 7.33 7.60 -18.81
N GLN A 12 6.87 6.78 -19.75
CA GLN A 12 5.46 6.60 -20.03
C GLN A 12 5.20 5.12 -20.33
N LEU A 13 4.61 4.40 -19.36
CA LEU A 13 4.10 3.06 -19.59
C LEU A 13 2.68 3.19 -20.15
N ASP A 14 2.56 2.99 -21.46
CA ASP A 14 1.29 2.96 -22.17
C ASP A 14 0.53 1.68 -21.79
N LEU A 15 -0.63 1.83 -21.13
CA LEU A 15 -1.49 0.73 -20.69
C LEU A 15 -2.69 0.57 -21.63
N THR A 16 -2.45 0.31 -22.91
CA THR A 16 -3.49 -0.30 -23.76
C THR A 16 -3.62 -1.77 -23.40
N VAL A 17 -4.66 -2.11 -22.63
CA VAL A 17 -5.08 -3.50 -22.36
C VAL A 17 -5.82 -4.03 -23.59
N PRO A 18 -5.33 -5.07 -24.30
CA PRO A 18 -6.08 -5.67 -25.39
C PRO A 18 -7.39 -6.28 -24.86
N SER A 19 -8.46 -6.11 -25.62
CA SER A 19 -9.86 -6.44 -25.28
C SER A 19 -10.17 -7.95 -25.13
N ALA A 20 -9.19 -8.79 -24.81
CA ALA A 20 -9.33 -10.26 -24.78
C ALA A 20 -9.41 -10.91 -23.38
N LEU A 21 -9.15 -10.20 -22.28
CA LEU A 21 -9.30 -10.77 -20.92
C LEU A 21 -10.74 -10.69 -20.39
N ARG A 22 -11.69 -11.28 -21.12
CA ARG A 22 -12.95 -11.75 -20.54
C ARG A 22 -12.95 -13.28 -20.61
N ARG A 23 -12.52 -13.93 -19.52
CA ARG A 23 -13.18 -15.07 -18.85
C ARG A 23 -12.21 -15.92 -18.04
N SER A 24 -12.69 -16.22 -16.82
CA SER A 24 -12.47 -17.45 -16.05
C SER A 24 -11.03 -17.76 -15.61
N CYS A 25 -10.73 -17.42 -14.35
CA CYS A 25 -9.74 -18.18 -13.58
C CYS A 25 -10.42 -18.76 -12.34
N SER A 26 -10.72 -20.05 -12.41
CA SER A 26 -11.25 -20.87 -11.31
C SER A 26 -10.11 -21.43 -10.46
N SER A 27 -10.31 -21.38 -9.15
CA SER A 27 -9.50 -21.96 -8.05
C SER A 27 -8.31 -21.11 -7.55
N PHE A 28 -8.65 -20.12 -6.73
CA PHE A 28 -7.75 -19.57 -5.73
C PHE A 28 -7.82 -20.49 -4.49
N ARG A 29 -6.81 -21.34 -4.24
CA ARG A 29 -6.75 -22.12 -3.00
C ARG A 29 -6.20 -21.21 -1.89
N SER A 30 -7.07 -20.77 -0.99
CA SER A 30 -6.70 -19.85 0.08
C SER A 30 -5.88 -20.57 1.17
N ASN A 31 -4.68 -20.06 1.45
CA ASN A 31 -4.03 -20.29 2.75
C ASN A 31 -4.71 -19.44 3.82
N SER A 32 -4.79 -19.94 5.06
CA SER A 32 -5.48 -19.32 6.20
C SER A 32 -5.04 -17.89 6.54
N PHE A 33 -3.86 -17.46 6.09
CA PHE A 33 -3.35 -16.09 6.23
C PHE A 33 -4.14 -15.05 5.43
N ILE A 34 -4.71 -15.43 4.27
CA ILE A 34 -5.42 -14.50 3.38
C ILE A 34 -6.70 -13.97 4.04
N ASN A 35 -7.28 -14.73 4.98
CA ASN A 35 -8.56 -14.41 5.60
C ASN A 35 -8.50 -13.21 6.56
N ASN A 36 -7.32 -12.76 6.98
CA ASN A 36 -7.13 -11.65 7.94
C ASN A 36 -6.18 -10.56 7.42
N LEU A 37 -6.04 -10.44 6.10
CA LEU A 37 -5.15 -9.47 5.48
C LEU A 37 -5.79 -8.07 5.49
N CYS A 38 -5.09 -7.07 6.03
CA CYS A 38 -5.57 -5.69 6.07
C CYS A 38 -5.16 -4.89 4.83
N ALA A 39 -3.95 -5.15 4.31
CA ALA A 39 -3.43 -4.46 3.13
C ALA A 39 -2.45 -5.34 2.36
N PHE A 40 -2.42 -5.15 1.05
CA PHE A 40 -1.51 -5.84 0.14
C PHE A 40 -0.93 -4.84 -0.83
N THR A 41 0.39 -4.79 -0.93
CA THR A 41 1.05 -4.04 -2.00
C THR A 41 2.01 -4.93 -2.75
N LEU A 42 2.08 -4.67 -4.04
CA LEU A 42 3.11 -5.22 -4.90
C LEU A 42 4.26 -4.21 -4.92
N GLY A 43 5.33 -4.49 -4.18
CA GLY A 43 6.61 -3.84 -4.42
C GLY A 43 7.07 -4.14 -5.85
N LYS A 44 7.99 -3.32 -6.40
CA LYS A 44 8.51 -3.40 -7.78
C LYS A 44 8.39 -4.82 -8.38
N ILE A 45 7.40 -4.99 -9.26
CA ILE A 45 7.19 -6.25 -9.96
C ILE A 45 8.22 -6.32 -11.10
N VAL A 46 9.38 -6.91 -10.83
CA VAL A 46 10.26 -7.44 -11.86
C VAL A 46 9.69 -8.79 -12.29
N VAL A 47 8.84 -8.82 -13.32
CA VAL A 47 8.31 -10.06 -13.88
C VAL A 47 9.46 -10.88 -14.48
N THR A 48 9.84 -11.99 -13.86
CA THR A 48 10.78 -12.95 -14.46
C THR A 48 10.03 -14.07 -15.14
N ASP A 49 10.34 -14.34 -16.41
CA ASP A 49 9.86 -15.52 -17.11
C ASP A 49 10.51 -16.78 -16.51
N ARG A 50 9.70 -17.81 -16.24
CA ARG A 50 10.13 -19.10 -15.68
C ARG A 50 11.27 -19.74 -16.51
N ALA A 51 11.38 -19.39 -17.79
CA ALA A 51 12.46 -19.83 -18.68
C ALA A 51 13.86 -19.31 -18.30
N THR A 52 13.99 -18.32 -17.42
CA THR A 52 15.30 -17.70 -17.05
C THR A 52 15.91 -18.19 -15.73
N ARG A 53 15.39 -19.30 -15.16
CA ARG A 53 15.84 -19.87 -13.87
C ARG A 53 17.31 -20.33 -13.79
N ALA A 54 18.11 -20.12 -14.83
CA ALA A 54 19.55 -20.39 -14.80
C ALA A 54 20.33 -19.47 -13.86
N GLN A 55 19.82 -18.26 -13.56
CA GLN A 55 20.30 -17.37 -12.51
C GLN A 55 19.11 -16.58 -11.97
N PRO A 56 18.72 -16.71 -10.68
CA PRO A 56 17.71 -15.81 -10.11
C PRO A 56 18.24 -14.36 -10.20
N PRO A 57 17.40 -13.38 -10.54
CA PRO A 57 17.83 -11.98 -10.46
C PRO A 57 18.37 -11.71 -9.06
N THR A 58 19.41 -10.88 -8.97
CA THR A 58 20.04 -10.48 -7.70
C THR A 58 19.05 -9.88 -6.70
N TYR A 59 17.88 -9.41 -7.19
CA TYR A 59 16.74 -8.97 -6.39
C TYR A 59 15.43 -9.42 -7.04
N PRO A 60 14.84 -10.55 -6.62
CA PRO A 60 13.55 -10.98 -7.13
C PRO A 60 12.43 -10.02 -6.68
N PRO A 61 11.33 -9.88 -7.45
CA PRO A 61 10.19 -9.06 -7.07
C PRO A 61 9.58 -9.53 -5.75
N ARG A 62 9.51 -8.65 -4.74
CA ARG A 62 8.95 -8.98 -3.44
C ARG A 62 7.54 -8.41 -3.27
N ILE A 63 6.64 -9.29 -2.84
CA ILE A 63 5.31 -8.95 -2.35
C ILE A 63 5.40 -8.73 -0.85
N PHE A 64 4.64 -7.76 -0.37
CA PHE A 64 4.51 -7.48 1.05
C PHE A 64 3.03 -7.45 1.44
N ALA A 65 2.73 -8.14 2.53
CA ALA A 65 1.40 -8.23 3.11
C ALA A 65 1.44 -7.77 4.57
N LEU A 66 0.43 -7.02 4.99
CA LEU A 66 0.30 -6.51 6.36
C LEU A 66 -0.87 -7.17 7.09
N GLN A 67 -0.60 -7.62 8.32
CA GLN A 67 -1.62 -8.11 9.25
C GLN A 67 -1.60 -7.27 10.52
N CYS A 68 -2.76 -6.73 10.92
CA CYS A 68 -2.89 -5.90 12.12
C CYS A 68 -3.13 -6.76 13.38
N HIS A 69 -2.46 -6.45 14.49
CA HIS A 69 -2.74 -7.06 15.79
C HIS A 69 -2.55 -6.05 16.93
N SER A 70 -3.62 -5.71 17.65
CA SER A 70 -3.57 -4.60 18.61
C SER A 70 -3.21 -5.05 20.02
N LYS A 71 -2.11 -4.49 20.54
CA LYS A 71 -1.56 -4.53 21.91
C LYS A 71 -0.91 -5.85 22.32
N GLU A 72 0.40 -5.80 22.54
CA GLU A 72 1.19 -6.90 23.12
C GLU A 72 1.64 -6.53 24.55
N GLU A 73 2.22 -5.35 24.70
CA GLU A 73 2.79 -4.83 25.95
C GLU A 73 2.24 -3.41 26.22
N PRO A 74 2.40 -2.86 27.45
CA PRO A 74 1.98 -1.49 27.75
C PRO A 74 2.53 -0.48 26.72
N ASN A 75 1.64 0.37 26.19
CA ASN A 75 1.97 1.39 25.19
C ASN A 75 2.73 0.87 23.96
N THR A 76 2.47 -0.38 23.56
CA THR A 76 3.09 -1.00 22.38
C THR A 76 2.03 -1.67 21.52
N TRP A 77 2.00 -1.28 20.24
CA TRP A 77 1.14 -1.86 19.22
C TRP A 77 2.00 -2.55 18.17
N ILE A 78 1.44 -3.59 17.53
CA ILE A 78 2.20 -4.41 16.60
C ILE A 78 1.45 -4.62 15.28
N SER A 79 2.21 -4.81 14.22
CA SER A 79 1.72 -5.34 12.95
C SER A 79 2.73 -6.35 12.45
N TYR A 80 2.33 -7.20 11.52
CA TYR A 80 3.20 -8.18 10.90
C TYR A 80 3.36 -7.87 9.42
N LEU A 81 4.60 -7.86 8.96
CA LEU A 81 4.98 -7.78 7.56
C LEU A 81 5.35 -9.19 7.07
N LYS A 82 4.57 -9.70 6.13
CA LYS A 82 4.83 -10.96 5.45
C LYS A 82 5.46 -10.66 4.09
N VAL A 83 6.59 -11.29 3.81
CA VAL A 83 7.26 -11.17 2.52
C VAL A 83 7.07 -12.42 1.68
N GLY A 84 6.91 -12.23 0.37
CA GLY A 84 6.80 -13.29 -0.63
C GLY A 84 7.23 -12.82 -2.01
N TYR A 85 6.95 -13.61 -3.02
CA TYR A 85 7.35 -13.44 -4.42
C TYR A 85 6.15 -13.63 -5.33
N LEU A 86 6.01 -12.76 -6.33
CA LEU A 86 5.04 -12.94 -7.40
C LEU A 86 5.74 -13.63 -8.57
N VAL A 87 5.30 -14.82 -8.92
CA VAL A 87 5.84 -15.59 -10.04
C VAL A 87 4.81 -15.55 -11.16
N ILE A 88 5.18 -14.96 -12.29
CA ILE A 88 4.29 -14.87 -13.47
C ILE A 88 4.94 -15.66 -14.60
N ASP A 89 4.26 -16.72 -15.02
CA ASP A 89 4.61 -17.46 -16.23
C ASP A 89 3.77 -16.93 -17.40
N ARG A 90 4.42 -16.13 -18.25
CA ARG A 90 3.78 -15.51 -19.41
C ARG A 90 3.41 -16.53 -20.49
N SER A 91 4.08 -17.67 -20.53
CA SER A 91 3.81 -18.72 -21.52
C SER A 91 2.53 -19.50 -21.20
N SER A 92 2.26 -19.72 -19.91
CA SER A 92 1.09 -20.46 -19.43
C SER A 92 -0.02 -19.57 -18.89
N SER A 93 0.16 -18.25 -18.88
CA SER A 93 -0.76 -17.29 -18.23
C SER A 93 -1.02 -17.60 -16.75
N LEU A 94 -0.04 -18.24 -16.09
CA LEU A 94 -0.13 -18.63 -14.69
C LEU A 94 0.50 -17.57 -13.78
N VAL A 95 -0.17 -17.30 -12.66
CA VAL A 95 0.32 -16.41 -11.61
C VAL A 95 0.34 -17.19 -10.30
N GLU A 96 1.52 -17.32 -9.70
CA GLU A 96 1.75 -17.99 -8.42
C GLU A 96 2.31 -16.99 -7.40
N ILE A 97 1.99 -17.20 -6.13
CA ILE A 97 2.57 -16.45 -5.01
C ILE A 97 3.31 -17.44 -4.12
N GLU A 98 4.60 -17.19 -3.92
CA GLU A 98 5.45 -17.95 -3.00
C GLU A 98 5.75 -17.09 -1.77
N TRP A 99 5.48 -17.58 -0.57
CA TRP A 99 5.75 -16.83 0.66
C TRP A 99 7.08 -17.29 1.27
N GLU A 100 7.86 -16.35 1.81
CA GLU A 100 9.02 -16.71 2.64
C GLU A 100 8.56 -17.41 3.94
N ASP A 101 9.47 -18.05 4.68
CA ASP A 101 9.10 -18.55 6.01
C ASP A 101 9.06 -17.39 7.02
N GLY A 102 8.08 -17.44 7.92
CA GLY A 102 7.94 -16.47 9.01
C GLY A 102 7.38 -15.10 8.61
N MET A 103 7.30 -14.21 9.61
CA MET A 103 6.79 -12.84 9.50
C MET A 103 7.70 -11.90 10.27
N THR A 104 7.89 -10.69 9.75
CA THR A 104 8.57 -9.61 10.46
C THR A 104 7.58 -8.90 11.36
N LYS A 105 7.82 -8.92 12.66
CA LYS A 105 7.04 -8.14 13.63
C LYS A 105 7.47 -6.67 13.57
N LEU A 106 6.55 -5.79 13.24
CA LEU A 106 6.71 -4.34 13.30
C LEU A 106 6.11 -3.83 14.61
N LYS A 107 6.90 -3.12 15.41
CA LYS A 107 6.46 -2.55 16.70
C LYS A 107 6.42 -1.01 16.62
N GLY A 108 5.33 -0.44 17.10
CA GLY A 108 5.17 1.01 17.24
C GLY A 108 4.69 1.40 18.63
N HIS A 109 5.01 2.63 19.04
CA HIS A 109 4.69 3.16 20.37
C HIS A 109 3.76 4.38 20.32
N PHE A 110 3.43 4.87 19.13
CA PHE A 110 2.44 5.92 18.95
C PHE A 110 1.04 5.32 18.86
N ALA A 111 0.08 6.00 19.48
CA ALA A 111 -1.32 5.65 19.41
C ALA A 111 -2.21 6.87 19.62
N MET A 112 -3.41 6.79 19.05
CA MET A 112 -4.47 7.76 19.24
C MET A 112 -5.72 7.03 19.73
N GLY A 113 -6.28 7.47 20.87
CA GLY A 113 -7.38 6.76 21.52
C GLY A 113 -7.01 5.33 21.94
N GLY A 114 -5.74 5.08 22.26
CA GLY A 114 -5.24 3.76 22.67
C GLY A 114 -5.14 2.73 21.54
N ARG A 115 -5.16 3.16 20.28
CA ARG A 115 -5.01 2.34 19.08
C ARG A 115 -3.88 2.87 18.21
N GLY A 116 -3.10 1.99 17.61
CA GLY A 116 -1.97 2.32 16.75
C GLY A 116 -1.48 1.07 16.02
N MET A 117 -0.60 1.27 15.04
CA MET A 117 -0.12 0.20 14.15
C MET A 117 -1.23 -0.53 13.39
N GLU A 118 -2.35 0.15 13.13
CA GLU A 118 -3.39 -0.37 12.24
C GLU A 118 -3.04 0.04 10.82
N LEU A 119 -2.10 -0.70 10.27
CA LEU A 119 -1.48 -0.38 9.00
C LEU A 119 -2.41 -0.76 7.84
N SER A 120 -2.92 0.25 7.13
CA SER A 120 -3.97 0.08 6.11
C SER A 120 -3.45 0.13 4.68
N GLU A 121 -2.17 0.44 4.48
CA GLU A 121 -1.56 0.50 3.14
C GLU A 121 -0.06 0.24 3.21
N LEU A 122 0.51 -0.20 2.09
CA LEU A 122 1.93 -0.26 1.85
C LEU A 122 2.27 0.30 0.46
N VAL A 123 3.30 1.14 0.35
CA VAL A 123 3.65 1.80 -0.92
C VAL A 123 5.16 2.01 -1.05
N VAL A 124 5.68 1.89 -2.26
CA VAL A 124 7.06 2.28 -2.57
C VAL A 124 7.06 3.71 -3.10
N PHE A 125 7.74 4.61 -2.40
CA PHE A 125 7.87 6.01 -2.78
C PHE A 125 9.32 6.47 -2.61
N ASN A 126 9.89 7.19 -3.58
CA ASN A 126 11.28 7.66 -3.55
C ASN A 126 12.31 6.59 -3.15
N GLY A 127 12.13 5.36 -3.66
CA GLY A 127 13.04 4.24 -3.41
C GLY A 127 12.93 3.62 -2.01
N LYS A 128 11.95 4.03 -1.21
CA LYS A 128 11.72 3.54 0.16
C LYS A 128 10.35 2.89 0.29
N LEU A 129 10.21 2.01 1.26
CA LEU A 129 8.95 1.35 1.58
C LEU A 129 8.24 2.11 2.70
N TYR A 130 6.98 2.48 2.48
CA TYR A 130 6.17 3.22 3.43
C TYR A 130 4.87 2.49 3.75
N THR A 131 4.36 2.70 4.95
CA THR A 131 3.05 2.23 5.41
C THR A 131 2.34 3.34 6.19
N MET A 132 1.02 3.23 6.37
CA MET A 132 0.22 4.26 7.03
C MET A 132 -0.68 3.65 8.10
N ASP A 133 -0.64 4.24 9.30
CA ASP A 133 -1.51 3.85 10.41
C ASP A 133 -2.80 4.69 10.38
N ASP A 134 -3.93 4.04 10.13
CA ASP A 134 -5.23 4.69 9.94
C ASP A 134 -5.85 5.27 11.24
N ARG A 135 -5.19 5.04 12.38
CA ARG A 135 -5.58 5.55 13.68
C ARG A 135 -4.88 6.84 14.01
N THR A 136 -3.56 6.85 13.84
CA THR A 136 -2.70 7.98 14.20
C THR A 136 -2.52 8.95 13.03
N GLY A 137 -2.76 8.51 11.80
CA GLY A 137 -2.44 9.24 10.57
C GLY A 137 -0.94 9.30 10.29
N ILE A 138 -0.11 8.54 11.01
CA ILE A 138 1.34 8.55 10.79
C ILE A 138 1.68 7.68 9.58
N VAL A 139 2.46 8.24 8.67
CA VAL A 139 3.17 7.50 7.62
C VAL A 139 4.52 7.08 8.18
N TYR A 140 4.80 5.78 8.13
CA TYR A 140 6.06 5.18 8.58
C TYR A 140 6.90 4.73 7.38
N GLU A 141 8.21 5.01 7.41
CA GLU A 141 9.19 4.29 6.60
C GLU A 141 9.44 2.93 7.23
N ILE A 142 9.31 1.84 6.46
CA ILE A 142 9.75 0.51 6.89
C ILE A 142 11.20 0.34 6.45
N ARG A 143 12.11 0.28 7.41
CA ARG A 143 13.55 0.10 7.17
C ARG A 143 14.15 -0.80 8.22
N ASN A 144 14.95 -1.78 7.80
CA ASN A 144 15.64 -2.73 8.69
C ASN A 144 14.69 -3.39 9.70
N ASN A 145 13.52 -3.84 9.25
CA ASN A 145 12.47 -4.45 10.07
C ASN A 145 11.89 -3.54 11.17
N GLN A 146 12.07 -2.23 11.06
CA GLN A 146 11.52 -1.22 11.97
C GLN A 146 10.56 -0.29 11.23
N VAL A 147 9.62 0.28 11.98
CA VAL A 147 8.77 1.39 11.51
C VAL A 147 9.31 2.70 12.06
N ILE A 148 9.67 3.61 11.16
CA ILE A 148 10.26 4.90 11.50
C ILE A 148 9.23 5.97 11.13
N PRO A 149 8.67 6.73 12.09
CA PRO A 149 7.73 7.80 11.78
C PRO A 149 8.36 8.79 10.81
N TRP A 150 7.64 9.15 9.74
CA TRP A 150 8.11 10.09 8.75
C TRP A 150 7.29 11.38 8.74
N ILE A 151 5.98 11.28 8.52
CA ILE A 151 5.05 12.42 8.51
C ILE A 151 3.75 12.04 9.20
N MET A 152 3.05 13.02 9.76
CA MET A 152 1.71 12.85 10.30
C MET A 152 0.69 13.53 9.38
N LEU A 153 -0.35 12.80 9.02
CA LEU A 153 -1.46 13.26 8.22
C LEU A 153 -2.64 13.56 9.16
N VAL A 154 -3.04 14.82 9.22
CA VAL A 154 -4.20 15.27 10.00
C VAL A 154 -5.46 15.10 9.16
N ASP A 155 -6.59 14.77 9.79
CA ASP A 155 -7.84 14.47 9.08
C ASP A 155 -8.42 15.68 8.30
N GLY A 156 -9.32 15.42 7.35
CA GLY A 156 -10.07 16.45 6.63
C GLY A 156 -9.19 17.44 5.85
N SER A 157 -9.41 18.74 6.02
CA SER A 157 -8.59 19.81 5.41
C SER A 157 -7.18 19.92 6.00
N GLY A 158 -6.89 19.23 7.10
CA GLY A 158 -5.67 19.41 7.90
C GLY A 158 -5.86 20.24 9.16
N GLU A 159 -7.07 20.74 9.42
CA GLU A 159 -7.41 21.52 10.63
C GLU A 159 -8.08 20.69 11.73
N ALA A 160 -8.25 19.38 11.50
CA ALA A 160 -8.81 18.48 12.50
C ALA A 160 -7.84 18.22 13.66
N THR A 161 -8.36 17.71 14.78
CA THR A 161 -7.55 17.30 15.95
C THR A 161 -7.23 15.81 15.97
N LYS A 162 -7.74 15.05 15.00
CA LYS A 162 -7.53 13.61 14.86
C LYS A 162 -6.65 13.27 13.65
N GLY A 163 -6.02 12.10 13.70
CA GLY A 163 -5.27 11.53 12.58
C GLY A 163 -6.17 11.20 11.39
N PHE A 164 -5.63 11.35 10.19
CA PHE A 164 -6.29 11.00 8.95
C PHE A 164 -6.44 9.48 8.84
N LYS A 165 -7.67 9.02 8.63
CA LYS A 165 -7.96 7.60 8.40
C LYS A 165 -7.60 7.22 6.98
N SER A 166 -6.33 6.89 6.76
CA SER A 166 -5.80 6.45 5.47
C SER A 166 -6.26 5.04 5.14
N GLU A 167 -6.72 4.83 3.91
CA GLU A 167 -7.22 3.53 3.41
C GLU A 167 -6.50 3.11 2.13
N TRP A 168 -5.88 4.04 1.42
CA TRP A 168 -5.13 3.75 0.19
C TRP A 168 -4.03 4.78 -0.04
N ALA A 169 -3.02 4.39 -0.81
CA ALA A 169 -2.01 5.29 -1.32
C ALA A 169 -1.59 4.94 -2.75
N THR A 170 -1.19 5.96 -3.52
CA THR A 170 -0.62 5.76 -4.85
C THR A 170 0.45 6.79 -5.14
N VAL A 171 1.34 6.47 -6.06
CA VAL A 171 2.39 7.38 -6.51
C VAL A 171 2.15 7.71 -7.97
N ARG A 172 2.10 9.00 -8.28
CA ARG A 172 2.00 9.49 -9.65
C ARG A 172 2.96 10.66 -9.83
N GLU A 173 3.75 10.62 -10.90
CA GLU A 173 4.64 11.73 -11.29
C GLU A 173 5.57 12.20 -10.15
N GLY A 174 6.07 11.27 -9.33
CA GLY A 174 6.95 11.59 -8.19
C GLY A 174 6.24 12.16 -6.97
N VAL A 175 4.90 12.11 -6.94
CA VAL A 175 4.06 12.60 -5.84
C VAL A 175 3.32 11.43 -5.19
N LEU A 176 3.35 11.37 -3.86
CA LEU A 176 2.59 10.40 -3.07
C LEU A 176 1.23 10.97 -2.72
N TYR A 177 0.17 10.25 -3.09
CA TYR A 177 -1.21 10.55 -2.73
C TYR A 177 -1.68 9.52 -1.70
N VAL A 178 -2.30 9.98 -0.62
CA VAL A 178 -2.87 9.13 0.44
C VAL A 178 -4.32 9.54 0.64
N GLY A 179 -5.26 8.63 0.44
CA GLY A 179 -6.68 8.93 0.60
C GLY A 179 -7.34 8.10 1.70
N GLY A 180 -8.52 8.57 2.09
CA GLY A 180 -9.37 7.90 3.07
C GLY A 180 -10.47 7.08 2.40
N LEU A 181 -11.56 6.89 3.13
CA LEU A 181 -12.70 6.05 2.72
C LEU A 181 -13.40 6.51 1.42
N GLY A 182 -13.29 7.79 1.03
CA GLY A 182 -13.90 8.30 -0.19
C GLY A 182 -15.42 8.51 -0.13
N LYS A 183 -16.01 8.50 1.08
CA LYS A 183 -17.44 8.74 1.32
C LYS A 183 -17.65 9.65 2.53
N GLU A 184 -18.88 10.13 2.74
CA GLU A 184 -19.21 10.82 3.98
C GLU A 184 -18.92 9.96 5.22
N TRP A 185 -18.45 10.62 6.27
CA TRP A 185 -18.45 10.03 7.60
C TRP A 185 -19.87 10.10 8.15
N THR A 186 -20.38 8.97 8.62
CA THR A 186 -21.73 8.84 9.18
C THR A 186 -21.68 8.38 10.62
N ASP A 187 -22.70 8.73 11.40
CA ASP A 187 -22.96 8.08 12.69
C ASP A 187 -23.44 6.63 12.49
N ARG A 188 -23.85 5.96 13.58
CA ARG A 188 -24.28 4.54 13.53
C ARG A 188 -25.65 4.40 12.87
N GLU A 189 -26.43 5.46 12.87
CA GLU A 189 -27.77 5.56 12.31
C GLU A 189 -27.73 5.93 10.81
N GLY A 190 -26.55 6.30 10.29
CA GLY A 190 -26.32 6.60 8.88
C GLY A 190 -26.44 8.09 8.54
N ASN A 191 -26.59 8.97 9.53
CA ASN A 191 -26.65 10.41 9.29
C ASN A 191 -25.24 10.94 8.99
N VAL A 192 -25.14 11.82 8.00
CA VAL A 192 -23.87 12.47 7.62
C VAL A 192 -23.41 13.40 8.73
N VAL A 193 -22.17 13.18 9.18
CA VAL A 193 -21.50 13.99 10.21
C VAL A 193 -20.50 14.94 9.57
N ASN A 194 -19.67 14.46 8.65
CA ASN A 194 -18.70 15.28 7.93
C ASN A 194 -18.22 14.63 6.62
N HIS A 195 -17.33 15.34 5.92
CA HIS A 195 -16.75 14.93 4.64
C HIS A 195 -15.25 14.65 4.74
N ASP A 196 -14.70 14.52 5.94
CA ASP A 196 -13.25 14.38 6.16
C ASP A 196 -12.64 13.19 5.39
N PRO A 197 -13.28 12.00 5.34
CA PRO A 197 -12.72 10.85 4.64
C PRO A 197 -12.66 10.98 3.10
N GLN A 198 -13.21 12.06 2.54
CA GLN A 198 -13.17 12.37 1.10
C GLN A 198 -11.95 13.20 0.69
N TRP A 199 -11.14 13.63 1.66
CA TRP A 199 -9.90 14.34 1.38
C TRP A 199 -8.79 13.38 0.94
N ILE A 200 -7.85 13.91 0.15
CA ILE A 200 -6.63 13.24 -0.29
C ILE A 200 -5.44 14.07 0.16
N LYS A 201 -4.47 13.43 0.80
CA LYS A 201 -3.21 14.04 1.21
C LYS A 201 -2.21 13.88 0.09
N VAL A 202 -1.52 14.96 -0.24
CA VAL A 202 -0.52 15.03 -1.30
C VAL A 202 0.82 15.31 -0.66
N VAL A 203 1.78 14.44 -0.89
CA VAL A 203 3.10 14.47 -0.25
C VAL A 203 4.15 14.55 -1.35
N THR A 204 4.86 15.67 -1.38
CA THR A 204 5.95 15.96 -2.31
C THR A 204 7.25 16.11 -1.53
N GLY A 205 8.11 15.09 -1.56
CA GLY A 205 9.49 15.12 -1.00
C GLY A 205 9.60 15.43 0.50
N GLN A 206 9.35 16.69 0.89
CA GLN A 206 9.43 17.22 2.26
C GLN A 206 8.17 18.01 2.69
N LEU A 207 7.18 18.19 1.82
CA LEU A 207 5.95 18.94 2.10
C LEU A 207 4.74 18.03 1.97
N SER A 208 3.82 18.10 2.93
CA SER A 208 2.48 17.53 2.83
C SER A 208 1.46 18.66 2.67
N GLN A 209 0.51 18.49 1.75
CA GLN A 209 -0.63 19.36 1.51
C GLN A 209 -1.91 18.52 1.46
N ALA A 210 -3.06 19.12 1.73
CA ALA A 210 -4.35 18.44 1.61
C ALA A 210 -5.13 18.96 0.40
N LEU A 211 -5.64 18.06 -0.43
CA LEU A 211 -6.52 18.36 -1.55
C LEU A 211 -7.86 17.67 -1.34
N ARG A 212 -8.95 18.35 -1.70
CA ARG A 212 -10.29 17.74 -1.76
C ARG A 212 -10.65 17.54 -3.22
N VAL A 213 -11.10 16.33 -3.56
CA VAL A 213 -11.67 16.05 -4.87
C VAL A 213 -13.18 15.97 -4.70
N ASP A 214 -13.88 17.02 -5.13
CA ASP A 214 -15.33 17.03 -5.11
C ASP A 214 -15.90 16.20 -6.27
N LYS A 215 -17.01 15.51 -6.03
CA LYS A 215 -17.75 14.85 -7.11
C LYS A 215 -18.14 15.90 -8.16
N PRO A 216 -18.05 15.59 -9.46
CA PRO A 216 -18.63 16.44 -10.49
C PRO A 216 -20.11 16.66 -10.14
N ARG A 217 -20.57 17.92 -10.10
CA ARG A 217 -22.00 18.20 -9.99
C ARG A 217 -22.66 17.56 -11.21
N SER A 218 -23.55 16.61 -10.97
CA SER A 218 -24.42 16.08 -12.02
C SER A 218 -25.36 17.20 -12.44
N SER A 219 -25.05 17.88 -13.54
CA SER A 219 -26.02 18.67 -14.28
C SER A 219 -26.82 17.69 -15.14
N TRP A 220 -27.92 17.17 -14.58
CA TRP A 220 -29.03 16.60 -15.32
C TRP A 220 -30.29 17.36 -14.92
#